data_AF-A0A968JPK1-F1
#
_entry.id   AF-A0A968JPK1-F1
#
_cell.length_a   1.000
_cell.length_b   1.000
_cell.length_c   1.000
_cell.angle_alpha   90.00
_cell.angle_beta   90.00
_cell.angle_gamma   90.00
#
_symmetry.space_group_name_H-M   'P 1'
#
loop_
_entity.id
_entity.type
_entity.pdbx_description
1 polymer ?
#
loop_
_entity_poly.entity_id
_entity_poly.type
_entity_poly.pdbx_seq_one_letter_code
_entity_poly.pdbx_strand_id
1 'polypeptide(L)'
;MPKNFKKGEEDGQSLEYLRNTLFGSPLTYSVENHNLNKKGFASGVLTGGNLSILYSLQATEYEIDTRGKLLFIEEVNENLYHVERMLINLKMSGKFKKLAGLIMGGFTDMKDTTPSFGQNAYEIISTVLHNFDFPVIFGLMPDICSRIFL
;
A
#
# COMPACT_ATOMS: atom_id res chain seq x y z
N MET A 1 -24.54 -12.57 -0.61
CA MET A 1 -23.24 -12.68 0.10
C MET A 1 -22.17 -12.12 -0.83
N PRO A 2 -21.13 -11.39 -0.33
CA PRO A 2 -20.07 -10.88 -1.19
C PRO A 2 -19.46 -12.01 -2.03
N LYS A 3 -19.19 -11.73 -3.31
CA LYS A 3 -18.92 -12.75 -4.34
C LYS A 3 -17.69 -13.64 -4.08
N ASN A 4 -16.84 -13.28 -3.11
CA ASN A 4 -15.55 -13.92 -2.88
C ASN A 4 -15.51 -14.87 -1.67
N PHE A 5 -16.60 -15.06 -0.92
CA PHE A 5 -16.60 -16.03 0.17
C PHE A 5 -16.85 -17.44 -0.37
N LYS A 6 -15.78 -18.17 -0.71
CA LYS A 6 -15.89 -19.59 -1.03
C LYS A 6 -16.02 -20.38 0.27
N LYS A 7 -17.03 -21.25 0.32
CA LYS A 7 -17.29 -22.09 1.49
C LYS A 7 -16.21 -23.18 1.54
N GLY A 8 -15.17 -22.97 2.34
CA GLY A 8 -14.09 -23.92 2.60
C GLY A 8 -12.77 -23.52 1.92
N GLU A 9 -11.78 -23.24 2.76
CA GLU A 9 -10.33 -23.44 2.56
C GLU A 9 -9.40 -22.33 2.03
N GLU A 10 -9.85 -21.15 1.58
CA GLU A 10 -8.91 -20.03 1.29
C GLU A 10 -9.22 -18.70 2.01
N ASP A 11 -10.45 -18.52 2.51
CA ASP A 11 -10.87 -17.25 3.14
C ASP A 11 -10.64 -17.18 4.67
N GLY A 12 -10.16 -18.28 5.28
CA GLY A 12 -10.15 -18.44 6.74
C GLY A 12 -9.34 -17.35 7.46
N GLN A 13 -8.16 -17.01 6.93
CA GLN A 13 -7.23 -16.10 7.58
C GLN A 13 -7.67 -14.62 7.44
N SER A 14 -8.09 -14.20 6.25
CA SER A 14 -8.63 -12.86 6.03
C SER A 14 -9.91 -12.62 6.85
N LEU A 15 -10.76 -13.65 6.97
CA LEU A 15 -11.93 -13.62 7.85
C LEU A 15 -11.54 -13.49 9.33
N GLU A 16 -10.49 -14.20 9.75
CA GLU A 16 -9.98 -14.12 11.10
C GLU A 16 -9.37 -12.74 11.40
N TYR A 17 -8.59 -12.16 10.48
CA TYR A 17 -8.07 -10.81 10.63
C TYR A 17 -9.19 -9.77 10.69
N LEU A 18 -10.20 -9.89 9.83
CA LEU A 18 -11.37 -9.02 9.87
C LEU A 18 -12.09 -9.14 11.21
N ARG A 19 -12.33 -10.37 11.69
CA ARG A 19 -12.95 -10.63 12.99
C ARG A 19 -12.13 -10.01 14.11
N ASN A 20 -10.83 -10.26 14.14
CA ASN A 20 -9.92 -9.73 15.16
C ASN A 20 -9.91 -8.20 15.17
N THR A 21 -9.86 -7.57 13.99
CA THR A 21 -9.93 -6.11 13.84
C THR A 21 -11.24 -5.55 14.38
N LEU A 22 -12.37 -6.12 13.96
CA LEU A 22 -13.70 -5.63 14.32
C LEU A 22 -14.00 -5.78 15.81
N PHE A 23 -13.45 -6.80 16.47
CA PHE A 23 -13.69 -7.08 17.89
C PHE A 23 -12.53 -6.68 18.81
N GLY A 24 -11.57 -5.91 18.30
CA GLY A 24 -10.56 -5.23 19.12
C GLY A 24 -9.37 -6.09 19.56
N SER A 25 -9.15 -7.24 18.92
CA SER A 25 -7.90 -7.98 19.10
C SER A 25 -6.77 -7.23 18.40
N PRO A 26 -5.67 -6.90 19.09
CA PRO A 26 -4.55 -6.19 18.47
C PRO A 26 -3.97 -7.05 17.34
N LEU A 27 -3.83 -6.43 16.17
CA LEU A 27 -3.14 -7.03 15.04
C LEU A 27 -1.68 -6.59 15.04
N THR A 28 -0.83 -7.51 14.64
CA THR A 28 0.58 -7.22 14.44
C THR A 28 0.98 -7.94 13.16
N TYR A 29 1.85 -7.30 12.37
CA TYR A 29 2.30 -7.81 11.08
C TYR A 29 3.82 -7.84 11.07
N SER A 30 4.39 -8.90 10.52
CA SER A 30 5.79 -9.01 10.15
C SER A 30 5.85 -9.26 8.65
N VAL A 31 6.70 -8.51 7.96
CA VAL A 31 6.89 -8.60 6.52
C VAL A 31 8.33 -9.02 6.28
N GLU A 32 8.55 -9.87 5.29
CA GLU A 32 9.91 -10.19 4.87
C GLU A 32 10.65 -8.93 4.43
N ASN A 33 11.97 -8.94 4.62
CA ASN A 33 12.76 -7.79 4.25
C ASN A 33 12.84 -7.69 2.72
N HIS A 34 12.44 -6.55 2.17
CA HIS A 34 12.54 -6.23 0.76
C HIS A 34 13.74 -5.30 0.53
N ASN A 35 14.49 -5.52 -0.56
CA ASN A 35 15.70 -4.73 -0.86
C ASN A 35 15.44 -3.23 -1.03
N LEU A 36 14.20 -2.85 -1.38
CA LEU A 36 13.77 -1.45 -1.52
C LEU A 36 13.27 -0.82 -0.21
N ASN A 37 13.21 -1.56 0.91
CA ASN A 37 12.76 -1.01 2.17
C ASN A 37 13.64 0.16 2.63
N LYS A 38 12.99 1.24 3.09
CA LYS A 38 13.65 2.34 3.81
C LYS A 38 13.44 2.14 5.30
N LYS A 39 14.50 1.77 6.01
CA LYS A 39 14.46 1.46 7.45
C LYS A 39 14.15 2.71 8.28
N GLY A 40 13.44 2.51 9.38
CA GLY A 40 13.21 3.51 10.42
C GLY A 40 12.01 3.16 11.27
N PHE A 41 11.66 4.04 12.20
CA PHE A 41 10.50 3.90 13.08
C PHE A 41 9.49 5.00 12.78
N ALA A 42 8.23 4.61 12.64
CA ALA A 42 7.12 5.52 12.40
C ALA A 42 5.89 5.05 13.19
N SER A 43 5.09 6.00 13.64
CA SER A 43 3.80 5.76 14.27
C SER A 43 2.83 6.83 13.81
N GLY A 44 1.57 6.45 13.63
CA GLY A 44 0.53 7.34 13.16
C GLY A 44 -0.75 6.58 12.86
N VAL A 45 -1.82 7.33 12.60
CA VAL A 45 -3.08 6.74 12.13
C VAL A 45 -2.85 6.10 10.77
N LEU A 46 -3.26 4.85 10.60
CA LEU A 46 -3.24 4.18 9.31
C LEU A 46 -4.31 4.78 8.39
N THR A 47 -3.94 5.10 7.16
CA THR A 47 -4.83 5.64 6.12
C THR A 47 -4.41 5.11 4.75
N GLY A 48 -5.22 5.31 3.71
CA GLY A 48 -4.88 4.92 2.34
C GLY A 48 -5.87 3.92 1.74
N GLY A 49 -5.36 2.95 0.98
CA GLY A 49 -6.14 1.95 0.25
C GLY A 49 -5.70 1.83 -1.21
N ASN A 50 -6.65 1.67 -2.11
CA ASN A 50 -6.40 1.52 -3.54
C ASN A 50 -5.87 2.83 -4.18
N LEU A 51 -4.75 2.73 -4.91
CA LEU A 51 -4.06 3.88 -5.54
C LEU A 51 -4.97 4.67 -6.49
N SER A 52 -5.72 3.99 -7.37
CA SER A 52 -6.64 4.63 -8.30
C SER A 52 -7.75 5.42 -7.61
N ILE A 53 -8.27 4.92 -6.48
CA ILE A 53 -9.25 5.66 -5.68
C ILE A 53 -8.61 6.91 -5.06
N LEU A 54 -7.44 6.78 -4.44
CA LEU A 54 -6.73 7.93 -3.85
C LEU A 54 -6.43 9.03 -4.88
N TYR A 55 -6.06 8.62 -6.10
CA TYR A 55 -5.85 9.50 -7.24
C TYR A 55 -7.14 10.17 -7.70
N SER A 56 -8.25 9.43 -7.84
CA SER A 56 -9.53 9.97 -8.34
C SER A 56 -10.20 10.97 -7.37
N LEU A 57 -9.91 10.89 -6.07
CA LEU A 57 -10.45 11.77 -5.04
C LEU A 57 -9.61 13.04 -4.80
N GLN A 58 -8.49 13.23 -5.50
CA GLN A 58 -7.67 14.44 -5.37
C GLN A 58 -8.48 15.70 -5.68
N ALA A 59 -8.23 16.78 -4.93
CA ALA A 59 -8.95 18.06 -5.03
C ALA A 59 -10.48 17.99 -4.83
N THR A 60 -11.01 16.92 -4.23
CA THR A 60 -12.40 16.83 -3.77
C THR A 60 -12.50 17.04 -2.25
N GLU A 61 -13.71 17.18 -1.71
CA GLU A 61 -13.93 17.23 -0.26
C GLU A 61 -13.54 15.92 0.47
N TYR A 62 -13.43 14.81 -0.27
CA TYR A 62 -13.05 13.49 0.23
C TYR A 62 -11.56 13.18 0.04
N GLU A 63 -10.78 14.19 -0.34
CA GLU A 63 -9.34 14.03 -0.54
C GLU A 63 -8.65 13.55 0.75
N ILE A 64 -7.76 12.56 0.61
CA ILE A 64 -7.04 11.99 1.74
C ILE A 64 -6.09 13.00 2.40
N ASP A 65 -6.17 13.10 3.73
CA ASP A 65 -5.15 13.76 4.57
C ASP A 65 -4.12 12.73 5.04
N THR A 66 -2.86 12.94 4.66
CA THR A 66 -1.73 12.04 4.94
C THR A 66 -0.75 12.60 5.98
N ARG A 67 -0.96 13.83 6.47
CA ARG A 67 0.00 14.50 7.37
C ARG A 67 0.07 13.78 8.72
N GLY A 68 1.27 13.35 9.12
CA GLY A 68 1.53 12.62 10.35
C GLY A 68 0.97 11.19 10.38
N LYS A 69 0.58 10.64 9.22
CA LYS A 69 -0.07 9.32 9.11
C LYS A 69 0.83 8.26 8.51
N LEU A 70 0.47 7.00 8.72
CA LEU A 70 0.99 5.86 7.98
C LEU A 70 0.09 5.66 6.76
N LEU A 71 0.66 5.77 5.55
CA LEU A 71 -0.10 5.61 4.30
C LEU A 71 0.10 4.21 3.76
N PHE A 72 -0.99 3.48 3.56
CA PHE A 72 -1.04 2.19 2.87
C PHE A 72 -1.51 2.37 1.44
N ILE A 73 -0.80 1.80 0.46
CA ILE A 73 -1.19 1.86 -0.95
C ILE A 73 -1.09 0.47 -1.58
N GLU A 74 -2.14 0.07 -2.30
CA GLU A 74 -2.18 -1.14 -3.13
C GLU A 74 -2.79 -0.84 -4.51
N GLU A 75 -2.58 -1.72 -5.48
CA GLU A 75 -3.23 -1.65 -6.79
C GLU A 75 -3.32 -3.03 -7.47
N VAL A 76 -4.32 -3.22 -8.33
CA VAL A 76 -4.52 -4.46 -9.09
C VAL A 76 -4.89 -4.17 -10.55
N ASN A 77 -4.37 -4.98 -11.48
CA ASN A 77 -4.79 -4.99 -12.89
C ASN A 77 -4.58 -3.65 -13.65
N GLU A 78 -3.59 -2.87 -13.25
CA GLU A 78 -3.27 -1.54 -13.80
C GLU A 78 -1.96 -1.54 -14.61
N ASN A 79 -1.84 -0.60 -15.56
CA ASN A 79 -0.63 -0.39 -16.34
C ASN A 79 0.45 0.34 -15.53
N LEU A 80 1.71 -0.08 -15.70
CA LEU A 80 2.87 0.49 -15.00
C LEU A 80 3.01 2.01 -15.22
N TYR A 81 2.82 2.49 -16.45
CA TYR A 81 2.86 3.93 -16.74
C TYR A 81 1.74 4.70 -16.02
N HIS A 82 0.59 4.06 -15.77
CA HIS A 82 -0.50 4.71 -15.06
C HIS A 82 -0.21 4.76 -13.55
N VAL A 83 0.36 3.69 -12.98
CA VAL A 83 0.87 3.68 -11.60
C VAL A 83 1.87 4.82 -11.37
N GLU A 84 2.86 4.99 -12.26
CA GLU A 84 3.81 6.09 -12.16
C GLU A 84 3.10 7.45 -12.19
N ARG A 85 2.19 7.68 -13.15
CA ARG A 85 1.43 8.93 -13.26
C ARG A 85 0.64 9.25 -12.00
N MET A 86 -0.01 8.26 -11.39
CA MET A 86 -0.77 8.43 -10.15
C MET A 86 0.15 8.79 -8.96
N LEU A 87 1.29 8.11 -8.84
CA LEU A 87 2.28 8.42 -7.79
C LEU A 87 2.88 9.81 -7.95
N ILE A 88 3.21 10.22 -9.18
CA ILE A 88 3.69 11.58 -9.47
C ILE A 88 2.61 12.60 -9.11
N ASN A 89 1.34 12.35 -9.44
CA ASN A 89 0.24 13.24 -9.06
C ASN A 89 0.18 13.42 -7.54
N LEU A 90 0.12 12.33 -6.76
CA LEU A 90 0.10 12.40 -5.29
C LEU A 90 1.33 13.12 -4.72
N LYS A 91 2.52 12.93 -5.34
CA LYS A 91 3.75 13.63 -4.98
C LYS A 91 3.63 15.13 -5.20
N MET A 92 3.16 15.55 -6.37
CA MET A 92 3.00 16.96 -6.72
C MET A 92 1.91 17.64 -5.88
N SER A 93 0.85 16.92 -5.53
CA SER A 93 -0.20 17.35 -4.58
C SER A 93 0.28 17.39 -3.12
N GLY A 94 1.53 17.03 -2.85
CA GLY A 94 2.16 17.14 -1.53
C GLY A 94 1.76 16.04 -0.55
N LYS A 95 1.13 14.95 -1.00
CA LYS A 95 0.65 13.87 -0.13
C LYS A 95 1.76 13.10 0.58
N PHE A 96 3.01 13.25 0.14
CA PHE A 96 4.18 12.64 0.79
C PHE A 96 5.00 13.61 1.67
N LYS A 97 4.71 14.92 1.69
CA LYS A 97 5.58 15.93 2.34
C LYS A 97 5.69 15.83 3.87
N LYS A 98 4.65 15.37 4.54
CA LYS A 98 4.59 15.24 6.02
C LYS A 98 4.12 13.84 6.42
N LEU A 99 4.41 12.84 5.60
CA LEU A 99 4.01 11.47 5.86
C LEU A 99 4.88 10.89 6.98
N ALA A 100 4.29 10.13 7.90
CA ALA A 100 5.05 9.47 8.97
C ALA A 100 5.76 8.21 8.45
N GLY A 101 5.10 7.44 7.59
CA GLY A 101 5.63 6.24 6.97
C GLY A 101 4.74 5.75 5.82
N LEU A 102 5.32 4.97 4.92
CA LEU A 102 4.64 4.41 3.76
C LEU A 102 4.68 2.87 3.80
N ILE A 103 3.54 2.25 3.50
CA ILE A 103 3.36 0.81 3.48
C ILE A 103 2.83 0.45 2.08
N MET A 104 3.62 -0.28 1.31
CA MET A 104 3.20 -0.78 0.00
C MET A 104 2.60 -2.17 0.17
N GLY A 105 1.30 -2.26 -0.13
CA GLY A 105 0.57 -3.51 -0.23
C GLY A 105 0.84 -4.22 -1.56
N GLY A 106 -0.12 -5.05 -1.98
CA GLY A 106 -0.02 -5.78 -3.24
C GLY A 106 -0.11 -4.86 -4.46
N PHE A 107 0.81 -5.03 -5.40
CA PHE A 107 0.72 -4.51 -6.77
C PHE A 107 0.63 -5.70 -7.72
N THR A 108 -0.58 -6.23 -7.90
CA THR A 108 -0.84 -7.52 -8.56
C THR A 108 -1.40 -7.35 -9.96
N ASP A 109 -1.12 -8.30 -10.85
CA ASP A 109 -1.60 -8.29 -12.25
C ASP A 109 -1.23 -7.01 -13.02
N MET A 110 -0.05 -6.44 -12.72
CA MET A 110 0.43 -5.23 -13.37
C MET A 110 0.69 -5.46 -14.86
N LYS A 111 0.21 -4.53 -15.69
CA LYS A 111 0.34 -4.58 -17.15
C LYS A 111 1.51 -3.72 -17.61
N ASP A 112 2.28 -4.26 -18.54
CA ASP A 112 3.32 -3.51 -19.23
C ASP A 112 2.86 -3.13 -20.65
N THR A 113 3.57 -2.20 -21.27
CA THR A 113 3.35 -1.75 -22.65
C THR A 113 4.35 -2.38 -23.62
N THR A 114 4.13 -2.14 -24.91
CA THR A 114 5.14 -2.39 -25.97
C THR A 114 5.46 -1.06 -26.64
N PRO A 115 6.70 -0.54 -26.54
CA PRO A 115 7.85 -1.10 -25.82
C PRO A 115 7.64 -1.17 -24.30
N SER A 116 8.40 -2.06 -23.65
CA SER A 116 8.35 -2.26 -22.19
C SER A 116 8.69 -0.98 -21.45
N PHE A 117 8.00 -0.75 -20.34
CA PHE A 117 8.28 0.35 -19.41
C PHE A 117 9.67 0.24 -18.77
N GLY A 118 10.20 -0.99 -18.62
CA GLY A 118 11.55 -1.24 -18.13
C GLY A 118 11.71 -1.18 -16.60
N GLN A 119 10.62 -1.03 -15.85
CA GLN A 119 10.60 -1.08 -14.38
C GLN A 119 9.32 -1.78 -13.90
N ASN A 120 9.40 -2.47 -12.77
CA ASN A 120 8.21 -2.96 -12.08
C ASN A 120 7.59 -1.87 -11.16
N ALA A 121 6.40 -2.13 -10.61
CA ALA A 121 5.69 -1.17 -9.78
C ALA A 121 6.49 -0.70 -8.55
N TYR A 122 7.19 -1.60 -7.85
CA TYR A 122 7.98 -1.24 -6.67
C TYR A 122 9.22 -0.40 -7.03
N GLU A 123 9.86 -0.68 -8.17
CA GLU A 123 10.96 0.13 -8.70
C GLU A 123 10.48 1.54 -9.09
N ILE A 124 9.30 1.65 -9.70
CA ILE A 124 8.65 2.94 -9.98
C ILE A 124 8.42 3.71 -8.68
N ILE A 125 7.85 3.08 -7.65
CA ILE A 125 7.61 3.71 -6.35
C ILE A 125 8.92 4.20 -5.73
N SER A 126 9.95 3.34 -5.69
CA SER A 126 11.27 3.70 -5.18
C SER A 126 11.86 4.89 -5.95
N THR A 127 11.68 4.91 -7.27
CA THR A 127 12.13 6.01 -8.14
C THR A 127 11.36 7.30 -7.89
N VAL A 128 10.03 7.25 -7.78
CA VAL A 128 9.21 8.46 -7.53
C VAL A 128 9.50 9.03 -6.14
N LEU A 129 9.79 8.19 -5.15
CA LEU A 129 9.89 8.59 -3.75
C LEU A 129 11.31 8.70 -3.19
N HIS A 130 12.36 8.55 -4.02
CA HIS A 130 13.76 8.56 -3.59
C HIS A 130 14.17 9.79 -2.72
N ASN A 131 13.53 10.94 -2.92
CA ASN A 131 13.83 12.19 -2.20
C ASN A 131 13.10 12.35 -0.85
N PHE A 132 12.35 11.35 -0.39
CA PHE A 132 11.65 11.43 0.89
C PHE A 132 12.31 10.58 1.96
N ASP A 133 12.28 11.05 3.22
CA ASP A 133 12.99 10.45 4.35
C ASP A 133 12.18 9.57 5.29
N PHE A 134 10.87 9.45 5.07
CA PHE A 134 10.03 8.57 5.87
C PHE A 134 10.38 7.08 5.63
N PRO A 135 10.18 6.21 6.64
CA PRO A 135 10.32 4.77 6.46
C PRO A 135 9.33 4.23 5.42
N VAL A 136 9.79 3.24 4.65
CA VAL A 136 9.00 2.58 3.60
C VAL A 136 9.14 1.08 3.74
N ILE A 137 8.00 0.38 3.74
CA ILE A 137 7.93 -1.08 3.78
C ILE A 137 7.24 -1.56 2.50
N PHE A 138 7.80 -2.56 1.84
CA PHE A 138 7.24 -3.19 0.65
C PHE A 138 6.73 -4.60 0.93
N GLY A 139 5.68 -5.00 0.23
CA GLY A 139 5.23 -6.40 0.21
C GLY A 139 4.35 -6.81 1.39
N LEU A 140 3.63 -5.86 2.01
CA LEU A 140 2.61 -6.23 2.99
C LEU A 140 1.41 -6.85 2.26
N MET A 141 1.42 -8.17 2.12
CA MET A 141 0.30 -8.92 1.56
C MET A 141 -0.70 -9.28 2.68
N PRO A 142 -2.00 -8.99 2.53
CA PRO A 142 -3.00 -9.25 3.58
C PRO A 142 -3.18 -10.74 3.92
N ASP A 143 -2.66 -11.64 3.09
CA ASP A 143 -2.71 -13.10 3.18
C ASP A 143 -1.44 -13.76 3.78
N ILE A 144 -0.42 -12.99 4.19
CA ILE A 144 0.82 -13.54 4.77
C ILE A 144 1.06 -12.97 6.17
N CYS A 145 0.99 -13.81 7.21
CA CYS A 145 1.76 -13.55 8.43
C CYS A 145 1.94 -14.79 9.32
N SER A 146 3.18 -15.05 9.75
CA SER A 146 3.47 -15.88 10.92
C SER A 146 4.34 -15.10 11.91
N ARG A 147 3.76 -14.83 13.11
CA ARG A 147 4.33 -14.44 14.42
C ARG A 147 5.24 -13.18 14.50
N ILE A 148 4.99 -12.31 15.50
CA ILE A 148 5.66 -10.99 15.61
C ILE A 148 6.31 -10.74 16.98
N PHE A 149 7.50 -10.14 16.92
CA PHE A 149 8.03 -9.17 17.90
C PHE A 149 8.46 -7.90 17.14
N LEU A 150 8.10 -6.72 17.66
CA LEU A 150 8.64 -5.41 17.26
C LEU A 150 9.78 -5.03 18.21
#